data_AF-A0A645C917-F1
#
_entry.id   AF-A0A645C917-F1
#
_cell.length_a   1.000
_cell.length_b   1.000
_cell.length_c   1.000
_cell.angle_alpha   90.00
_cell.angle_beta   90.00
_cell.angle_gamma   90.00
#
_symmetry.space_group_name_H-M   'P 1'
#
loop_
_entity.id
_entity.type
_entity.pdbx_description
1 polymer ?
#
loop_
_entity_poly.entity_id
_entity_poly.type
_entity_poly.pdbx_seq_one_letter_code
_entity_poly.pdbx_strand_id
1 'polypeptide(L)'
;MGPGDGTLVLLLDHPIAKVETRISALKRGQSYALTARILDDRGQPVAAILPVEVTLTAADGRVLPGSGFYAARDGVLTVDEVAAPNMAPGKVTVKVRDLASGLAAETETTAE
;
A
#
# COMPACT_ATOMS: atom_id res chain seq x y z
N MET A 1 -22.05 1.79 20.26
CA MET A 1 -22.59 2.08 18.92
C MET A 1 -23.95 2.71 19.11
N GLY A 2 -24.07 3.99 18.76
CA GLY A 2 -25.31 4.76 18.79
C GLY A 2 -26.11 4.65 17.49
N PRO A 3 -27.35 5.15 17.47
CA PRO A 3 -28.16 5.18 16.26
C PRO A 3 -27.49 6.05 15.18
N GLY A 4 -27.23 5.47 14.01
CA GLY A 4 -26.58 6.15 12.87
C GLY A 4 -25.07 5.92 12.74
N ASP A 5 -24.44 5.11 13.61
CA ASP A 5 -22.98 4.91 13.60
C ASP A 5 -22.44 4.09 12.42
N GLY A 6 -23.30 3.47 11.60
CA GLY A 6 -22.92 2.78 10.35
C GLY A 6 -21.63 1.96 10.45
N THR A 7 -21.64 0.82 11.14
CA THR A 7 -20.44 0.01 11.32
C THR A 7 -20.28 -1.03 10.22
N LEU A 8 -19.09 -1.07 9.60
CA LEU A 8 -18.66 -2.15 8.72
C LEU A 8 -17.84 -3.16 9.53
N VAL A 9 -18.20 -4.44 9.45
CA VAL A 9 -17.47 -5.53 10.11
C VAL A 9 -16.97 -6.50 9.05
N LEU A 10 -15.68 -6.85 9.14
CA LEU A 10 -15.06 -7.87 8.31
C LEU A 10 -14.93 -9.17 9.12
N LEU A 11 -15.54 -10.24 8.62
CA LEU A 11 -15.43 -11.59 9.18
C LEU A 11 -14.48 -12.40 8.31
N LEU A 12 -13.44 -12.98 8.92
CA LEU A 12 -12.43 -13.78 8.24
C LEU A 12 -12.27 -15.11 8.96
N ASP A 13 -12.00 -16.18 8.20
CA ASP A 13 -11.66 -17.48 8.78
C ASP A 13 -10.32 -17.44 9.52
N HIS A 14 -9.38 -16.63 8.99
CA HIS A 14 -8.04 -16.42 9.55
C HIS A 14 -7.78 -14.92 9.73
N PRO A 15 -7.17 -14.51 10.86
CA PRO A 15 -6.91 -13.11 11.13
C PRO A 15 -5.87 -12.54 10.16
N ILE A 16 -5.96 -11.25 9.87
CA ILE A 16 -4.90 -10.51 9.19
C ILE A 16 -3.69 -10.45 10.11
N ALA A 17 -2.53 -10.94 9.65
CA ALA A 17 -1.33 -11.06 10.46
C ALA A 17 -0.18 -10.19 9.98
N LYS A 18 -0.12 -9.85 8.68
CA LYS A 18 1.03 -9.13 8.12
C LYS A 18 0.68 -8.35 6.85
N VAL A 19 1.35 -7.22 6.66
CA VAL A 19 1.42 -6.54 5.36
C VAL A 19 2.86 -6.70 4.84
N GLU A 20 2.99 -7.01 3.56
CA GLU A 20 4.25 -6.98 2.82
C GLU A 20 4.11 -6.00 1.67
N THR A 21 5.17 -5.25 1.37
CA THR A 21 5.19 -4.34 0.22
C THR A 21 6.51 -4.45 -0.53
N ARG A 22 6.43 -4.26 -1.85
CA ARG A 22 7.57 -4.16 -2.76
C ARG A 22 7.27 -3.05 -3.76
N ILE A 23 8.32 -2.38 -4.21
CA ILE A 23 8.24 -1.40 -5.28
C ILE A 23 9.39 -1.66 -6.25
N SER A 24 9.13 -1.54 -7.56
CA SER A 24 10.21 -1.57 -8.56
C SER A 24 11.05 -0.29 -8.52
N ALA A 25 12.11 -0.24 -9.33
CA ALA A 25 12.93 0.96 -9.45
C ALA A 25 12.09 2.17 -9.92
N LEU A 26 12.30 3.33 -9.29
CA LEU A 26 11.67 4.60 -9.66
C LEU A 26 12.60 5.37 -10.58
N LYS A 27 12.39 5.25 -11.89
CA LYS A 27 13.15 6.00 -12.90
C LYS A 27 12.27 7.05 -13.54
N ARG A 28 12.73 8.31 -13.60
CA ARG A 28 11.94 9.42 -14.17
C ARG A 28 11.36 9.09 -15.54
N GLY A 29 10.06 9.34 -15.69
CA GLY A 29 9.33 9.11 -16.93
C GLY A 29 9.09 7.65 -17.27
N GLN A 30 9.50 6.70 -16.42
CA GLN A 30 9.26 5.27 -16.62
C GLN A 30 8.16 4.77 -15.70
N SER A 31 7.50 3.70 -16.13
CA SER A 31 6.53 2.97 -15.31
C SER A 31 7.23 2.27 -14.15
N TYR A 32 6.55 2.25 -13.01
CA TYR A 32 6.93 1.45 -11.85
C TYR A 32 5.70 0.71 -11.32
N ALA A 33 5.96 -0.40 -10.64
CA ALA A 33 4.94 -1.21 -10.00
C ALA A 33 5.17 -1.22 -8.49
N LEU A 34 4.12 -0.91 -7.73
CA LEU A 34 4.05 -1.17 -6.30
C LEU A 34 3.14 -2.38 -6.07
N THR A 35 3.63 -3.38 -5.37
CA THR A 35 2.83 -4.55 -4.96
C THR A 35 2.74 -4.58 -3.44
N ALA A 36 1.53 -4.77 -2.93
CA ALA A 36 1.31 -5.09 -1.53
C ALA A 36 0.56 -6.41 -1.38
N ARG A 37 0.91 -7.18 -0.36
CA ARG A 37 0.26 -8.43 0.01
C ARG A 37 -0.15 -8.36 1.47
N ILE A 38 -1.43 -8.59 1.73
CA ILE A 38 -2.01 -8.60 3.06
C ILE A 38 -2.26 -10.05 3.40
N LEU A 39 -1.51 -10.55 4.38
CA LEU A 39 -1.36 -11.97 4.66
C LEU A 39 -2.08 -12.36 5.94
N ASP A 40 -2.66 -13.55 5.93
CA ASP A 40 -3.20 -14.22 7.10
C ASP A 40 -2.08 -14.81 7.98
N ASP A 41 -2.46 -15.41 9.11
CA ASP A 41 -1.56 -16.08 10.05
C ASP A 41 -0.86 -17.33 9.48
N ARG A 42 -1.25 -17.80 8.29
CA ARG A 42 -0.60 -18.88 7.54
C ARG A 42 0.31 -18.35 6.42
N GLY A 43 0.44 -17.03 6.30
CA GLY A 43 1.24 -16.39 5.25
C GLY A 43 0.57 -16.43 3.86
N GLN A 44 -0.72 -16.75 3.78
CA GLN A 44 -1.49 -16.71 2.54
C GLN A 44 -2.13 -15.33 2.38
N PRO A 45 -2.29 -14.81 1.14
CA PRO A 45 -3.11 -13.62 0.93
C PRO A 45 -4.52 -13.81 1.48
N VAL A 46 -5.02 -12.83 2.21
CA VAL A 46 -6.36 -12.86 2.80
C VAL A 46 -7.40 -12.88 1.68
N ALA A 47 -8.31 -13.87 1.69
CA ALA A 47 -9.36 -14.02 0.68
C ALA A 47 -10.51 -13.01 0.88
N ALA A 48 -10.19 -11.71 0.81
CA ALA A 48 -11.13 -10.61 0.96
C ALA A 48 -10.70 -9.39 0.13
N ILE A 49 -11.62 -8.43 -0.01
CA ILE A 49 -11.30 -7.09 -0.50
C ILE A 49 -10.98 -6.20 0.71
N LEU A 50 -9.74 -5.73 0.80
CA LEU A 50 -9.25 -4.97 1.95
C LEU A 50 -8.95 -3.52 1.58
N PRO A 51 -9.43 -2.54 2.36
CA PRO A 51 -9.08 -1.14 2.17
C PRO A 51 -7.62 -0.89 2.57
N VAL A 52 -6.83 -0.32 1.67
CA VAL A 52 -5.41 -0.08 1.86
C VAL A 52 -5.09 1.39 1.60
N GLU A 53 -4.29 1.98 2.46
CA GLU A 53 -3.69 3.29 2.23
C GLU A 53 -2.23 3.10 1.79
N VAL A 54 -1.87 3.75 0.69
CA VAL A 54 -0.52 3.80 0.15
C VAL A 54 -0.01 5.23 0.27
N THR A 55 1.21 5.41 0.79
CA THR A 55 1.88 6.70 0.87
C THR A 55 3.30 6.58 0.37
N LEU A 56 3.64 7.35 -0.66
CA LEU A 56 4.99 7.52 -1.18
C LEU A 56 5.47 8.92 -0.78
N THR A 57 6.57 9.01 -0.05
CA THR A 57 7.14 10.27 0.43
C THR A 57 8.56 10.45 -0.10
N ALA A 58 8.80 11.53 -0.83
CA ALA A 58 10.11 11.91 -1.34
C ALA A 58 11.04 12.40 -0.22
N ALA A 59 12.34 12.49 -0.51
CA ALA A 59 13.36 12.94 0.43
C ALA A 59 13.12 14.37 0.97
N ASP A 60 12.44 15.22 0.21
CA ASP A 60 12.04 16.58 0.60
C ASP A 60 10.72 16.62 1.40
N GLY A 61 10.16 15.45 1.74
CA GLY A 61 8.91 15.30 2.50
C GLY A 61 7.64 15.39 1.66
N ARG A 62 7.73 15.58 0.33
CA ARG A 62 6.55 15.69 -0.52
C ARG A 62 5.92 14.32 -0.78
N VAL A 63 4.59 14.27 -0.73
CA VAL A 63 3.82 13.08 -1.12
C VAL A 63 3.82 12.97 -2.64
N LEU A 64 4.16 11.79 -3.15
CA LEU A 64 4.28 11.52 -4.57
C LEU A 64 2.99 10.95 -5.17
N PRO A 65 2.75 11.13 -6.49
CA PRO A 65 1.72 10.40 -7.24
C PRO A 65 1.86 8.88 -7.03
N GLY A 66 0.72 8.17 -6.99
CA GLY A 66 0.63 6.77 -6.57
C GLY A 66 0.32 6.59 -5.07
N SER A 67 0.30 7.68 -4.30
CA SER A 67 -0.27 7.70 -2.95
C SER A 67 -1.79 7.82 -3.01
N GLY A 68 -2.49 7.14 -2.12
CA GLY A 68 -3.96 7.18 -2.07
C GLY A 68 -4.57 5.99 -1.34
N PHE A 69 -5.89 5.84 -1.51
CA PHE A 69 -6.67 4.73 -0.96
C PHE A 69 -7.05 3.77 -2.08
N TYR A 70 -6.81 2.48 -1.84
CA TYR A 70 -6.99 1.40 -2.80
C TYR A 70 -7.74 0.24 -2.16
N ALA A 71 -8.19 -0.69 -3.01
CA ALA A 71 -8.76 -1.95 -2.59
C ALA A 71 -7.81 -3.09 -3.00
N ALA A 72 -7.21 -3.77 -2.01
CA ALA A 72 -6.48 -5.00 -2.26
C ALA A 72 -7.47 -6.14 -2.48
N ARG A 73 -7.54 -6.67 -3.70
CA ARG A 73 -8.44 -7.77 -4.05
C ARG A 73 -7.74 -9.09 -3.77
N ASP A 74 -8.43 -10.00 -3.10
CA ASP A 74 -7.86 -11.29 -2.68
C ASP A 74 -6.54 -11.10 -1.91
N GLY A 75 -6.50 -10.05 -1.08
CA GLY A 75 -5.34 -9.72 -0.26
C GLY A 75 -4.13 -9.19 -1.05
N VAL A 76 -4.30 -8.84 -2.33
CA VAL A 76 -3.23 -8.35 -3.19
C VAL A 76 -3.60 -7.01 -3.82
N LEU A 77 -2.68 -6.06 -3.77
CA LEU A 77 -2.75 -4.79 -4.46
C LEU A 77 -1.57 -4.67 -5.41
N THR A 78 -1.83 -4.30 -6.65
CA THR A 78 -0.83 -3.83 -7.61
C THR A 78 -1.21 -2.43 -8.07
N VAL A 79 -0.29 -1.49 -7.96
CA VAL A 79 -0.41 -0.13 -8.45
C VAL A 79 0.65 0.09 -9.51
N ASP A 80 0.22 0.26 -10.75
CA ASP A 80 1.08 0.56 -11.89
C ASP A 80 0.95 2.03 -12.22
N GLU A 81 2.06 2.77 -12.09
CA GLU A 81 2.09 4.23 -12.25
C GLU A 81 3.33 4.66 -13.02
N VAL A 82 3.36 5.91 -13.48
CA VAL A 82 4.54 6.49 -14.14
C VAL A 82 5.22 7.46 -13.20
N ALA A 83 6.52 7.27 -12.97
CA ALA A 83 7.30 8.21 -12.16
C ALA A 83 7.37 9.56 -12.89
N ALA A 84 7.02 10.63 -12.18
CA ALA A 84 6.96 11.96 -12.76
C ALA A 84 8.29 12.34 -13.45
N PRO A 85 8.27 12.90 -14.68
CA PRO A 85 9.51 13.27 -15.39
C PRO A 85 10.39 14.27 -14.63
N ASN A 86 9.77 15.10 -13.79
CA ASN A 86 10.41 16.11 -12.95
C ASN A 86 10.62 15.66 -11.50
N MET A 87 10.49 14.36 -11.20
CA MET A 87 10.74 13.83 -9.85
C MET A 87 12.17 14.15 -9.41
N ALA A 88 12.33 14.63 -8.17
CA ALA A 88 13.64 14.89 -7.60
C ALA A 88 14.36 13.55 -7.32
N PRO A 89 15.69 13.47 -7.56
CA PRO A 89 16.43 12.27 -7.21
C PRO A 89 16.51 12.11 -5.70
N GLY A 90 16.63 10.87 -5.25
CA GLY A 90 16.92 10.55 -3.85
C GLY A 90 15.95 9.58 -3.22
N LYS A 91 16.02 9.49 -1.89
CA LYS A 91 15.27 8.49 -1.13
C LYS A 91 13.77 8.71 -1.24
N VAL A 92 13.03 7.64 -1.50
CA VAL A 92 11.56 7.59 -1.43
C VAL A 92 11.17 6.55 -0.39
N THR A 93 10.37 6.96 0.56
CA THR A 93 9.78 6.07 1.58
C THR A 93 8.40 5.65 1.11
N VAL A 94 8.14 4.35 1.10
CA VAL A 94 6.86 3.77 0.69
C VAL A 94 6.25 3.09 1.89
N LYS A 95 5.07 3.55 2.30
CA LYS A 95 4.30 2.99 3.40
C LYS A 95 2.97 2.47 2.88
N VAL A 96 2.65 1.23 3.22
CA VAL A 96 1.36 0.59 2.90
C VAL A 96 0.70 0.15 4.19
N ARG A 97 -0.52 0.60 4.43
CA ARG A 97 -1.32 0.31 5.63
C ARG A 97 -2.62 -0.38 5.24
N ASP A 98 -2.87 -1.55 5.80
CA ASP A 98 -4.20 -2.16 5.79
C ASP A 98 -5.10 -1.44 6.81
N LEU A 99 -6.23 -0.92 6.35
CA LEU A 99 -7.14 -0.14 7.18
C LEU A 99 -8.11 -1.04 7.97
N ALA A 100 -8.22 -2.32 7.63
CA ALA A 100 -9.04 -3.26 8.40
C ALA A 100 -8.36 -3.69 9.72
N SER A 101 -7.06 -3.96 9.69
CA SER A 101 -6.27 -4.35 10.88
C SER A 101 -5.43 -3.22 11.48
N GLY A 102 -5.13 -2.17 10.71
CA GLY A 102 -4.19 -1.12 11.09
C GLY A 102 -2.71 -1.49 10.91
N LEU A 103 -2.40 -2.72 10.50
CA LEU A 103 -1.03 -3.16 10.23
C LEU A 103 -0.45 -2.43 9.02
N ALA A 104 0.86 -2.21 9.04
CA ALA A 104 1.57 -1.51 7.97
C ALA A 104 2.93 -2.12 7.67
N ALA A 105 3.36 -1.92 6.43
CA ALA A 105 4.71 -2.19 5.97
C ALA A 105 5.34 -0.91 5.42
N GLU A 106 6.64 -0.78 5.61
CA GLU A 106 7.42 0.35 5.11
C GLU A 106 8.66 -0.18 4.39
N THR A 107 8.96 0.38 3.22
CA THR A 107 10.18 0.09 2.46
C THR A 107 10.72 1.38 1.88
N GLU A 108 12.03 1.41 1.64
CA GLU A 108 12.68 2.52 0.96
C GLU A 108 13.10 2.12 -0.45
N THR A 109 13.08 3.08 -1.36
CA THR A 109 13.66 2.98 -2.70
C THR A 109 14.36 4.28 -3.05
N THR A 110 15.04 4.33 -4.19
CA THR A 110 15.69 5.55 -4.68
C THR A 110 15.06 5.95 -6.01
N ALA A 111 14.67 7.22 -6.11
CA ALA A 111 14.30 7.84 -7.37
C ALA A 111 15.57 8.26 -8.13
N GLU A 112 15.69 7.78 -9.36
CA GLU A 112 16.78 8.09 -10.30
C GLU A 112 16.29 9.09 -11.35
#